data_AF-A0AAW7DFG7-F1
#
_entry.id   AF-A0AAW7DFG7-F1
#
_cell.length_a   1.000
_cell.length_b   1.000
_cell.length_c   1.000
_cell.angle_alpha   90.00
_cell.angle_beta   90.00
_cell.angle_gamma   90.00
#
_symmetry.space_group_name_H-M   'P 1'
#
loop_
_entity.id
_entity.type
_entity.pdbx_description
1 polymer ?
#
loop_
_entity_poly.entity_id
_entity_poly.type
_entity_poly.pdbx_seq_one_letter_code
_entity_poly.pdbx_strand_id
1 'polypeptide(L)' 'MPTFDNTKIRYRLIKELYRKHAHPDIPLTRTFKKHVKPVYPISRATLYKILNTPDEDLRF' A
#
# COMPACT_ATOMS: atom_id res chain seq x y z
N MET A 1 0.78 16.01 -21.21
CA MET A 1 0.45 15.77 -19.78
C MET A 1 1.13 14.48 -19.37
N PRO A 2 1.95 14.43 -18.31
CA PRO A 2 2.47 13.16 -17.85
C PRO A 2 1.29 12.41 -17.24
N THR A 3 0.74 11.43 -17.96
CA THR A 3 -0.20 10.49 -17.36
C THR A 3 0.64 9.55 -16.50
N PHE A 4 0.95 9.99 -15.28
CA PHE A 4 1.44 9.08 -14.27
C PHE A 4 0.44 7.92 -14.22
N ASP A 5 0.92 6.68 -14.37
CA ASP A 5 0.05 5.53 -14.30
C ASP A 5 -0.72 5.60 -12.98
N ASN A 6 -2.05 5.73 -13.04
CA ASN A 6 -2.94 5.82 -11.87
C ASN A 6 -2.63 4.70 -10.83
N THR A 7 -2.07 3.59 -11.31
CA THR A 7 -1.53 2.48 -10.53
C THR A 7 -0.39 2.86 -9.58
N LYS A 8 0.62 3.62 -10.02
CA LYS A 8 1.78 4.00 -9.18
C LYS A 8 1.36 4.93 -8.05
N ILE A 9 0.49 5.91 -8.35
CA ILE A 9 -0.11 6.80 -7.36
C ILE A 9 -0.89 5.97 -6.32
N ARG A 10 -1.71 5.03 -6.80
CA ARG A 10 -2.49 4.14 -5.91
C ARG A 10 -1.59 3.30 -5.01
N TYR A 11 -0.48 2.77 -5.52
CA TYR A 11 0.47 1.97 -4.74
C TYR A 11 1.10 2.80 -3.62
N ARG A 12 1.51 4.05 -3.93
CA ARG A 12 2.03 4.97 -2.93
C ARG A 12 1.02 5.26 -1.82
N LEU A 13 -0.23 5.60 -2.17
CA LEU A 13 -1.29 5.88 -1.20
C LEU A 13 -1.59 4.68 -0.28
N ILE A 14 -1.64 3.47 -0.86
CA ILE A 14 -1.83 2.23 -0.08
C ILE A 14 -0.66 2.03 0.90
N LYS A 15 0.57 2.27 0.44
CA LYS A 15 1.79 2.10 1.24
C LYS A 15 1.83 3.11 2.39
N GLU A 16 1.49 4.37 2.13
CA GLU A 16 1.36 5.42 3.14
C GLU A 16 0.26 5.09 4.18
N LEU A 17 -0.92 4.66 3.73
CA LEU A 17 -2.02 4.25 4.61
C LEU A 17 -1.61 3.07 5.50
N TYR A 18 -0.94 2.07 4.94
CA TYR A 18 -0.43 0.95 5.72
C TYR A 18 0.60 1.41 6.76
N ARG A 19 1.60 2.22 6.34
CA ARG A 19 2.65 2.74 7.23
C ARG A 19 2.09 3.56 8.39
N LYS A 20 1.02 4.34 8.18
CA LYS A 20 0.34 5.11 9.24
C LYS A 20 -0.23 4.23 10.36
N HIS A 21 -0.59 3.00 10.05
CA HIS A 21 -1.17 2.04 11.00
C HIS A 21 -0.24 0.83 11.26
N ALA A 22 0.98 0.84 10.74
CA ALA A 22 1.94 -0.23 10.94
C ALA A 22 2.53 -0.10 12.35
N HIS A 23 2.55 -1.21 13.07
CA HIS A 23 3.14 -1.30 14.40
C HIS A 23 3.89 -2.64 14.51
N PRO A 24 5.08 -2.68 15.12
CA PRO A 24 5.86 -3.91 15.24
C PRO A 24 5.08 -5.06 15.90
N ASP A 25 4.29 -4.76 16.94
CA ASP A 25 3.48 -5.76 17.64
C ASP A 25 2.17 -6.15 16.93
N ILE A 26 1.81 -5.46 15.85
CA ILE A 26 0.55 -5.72 15.14
C ILE A 26 0.87 -6.48 13.85
N PRO A 27 0.34 -7.70 13.67
CA PRO A 27 0.51 -8.43 12.43
C PRO A 27 -0.01 -7.62 11.24
N LEU A 28 0.76 -7.63 10.13
CA LEU A 28 0.39 -7.01 8.86
C LEU A 28 -1.04 -7.36 8.42
N THR A 29 -1.45 -8.61 8.62
CA THR A 29 -2.79 -9.11 8.28
C THR A 29 -3.90 -8.40 9.04
N ARG A 30 -3.66 -8.02 10.30
CA ARG A 30 -4.62 -7.31 11.16
C ARG A 30 -4.72 -5.85 10.73
N THR A 31 -3.59 -5.18 10.50
CA THR A 31 -3.55 -3.81 9.94
C THR A 31 -4.21 -3.75 8.57
N PHE A 32 -3.91 -4.72 7.70
CA PHE A 32 -4.52 -4.84 6.39
C PHE A 32 -6.03 -4.99 6.46
N LYS A 33 -6.55 -5.95 7.23
CA LYS A 33 -8.00 -6.19 7.33
C LYS A 33 -8.76 -4.99 7.91
N LYS A 34 -8.19 -4.27 8.88
CA LYS A 34 -8.86 -3.18 9.59
C LYS A 34 -8.77 -1.83 8.89
N HIS A 35 -7.63 -1.52 8.26
CA HIS A 35 -7.35 -0.17 7.77
C HIS A 35 -7.23 -0.09 6.25
N VAL A 36 -6.57 -1.08 5.62
CA VAL A 36 -6.27 -1.01 4.18
C VAL A 36 -7.38 -1.62 3.33
N LYS A 37 -7.83 -2.84 3.65
CA LYS A 37 -8.84 -3.58 2.87
C LYS A 37 -10.18 -2.84 2.72
N PRO A 38 -10.70 -2.14 3.75
CA PRO A 38 -11.96 -1.38 3.61
C PRO A 38 -11.86 -0.22 2.63
N VAL A 39 -10.69 0.42 2.52
CA VAL A 39 -10.46 1.56 1.62
C VAL A 39 -10.03 1.09 0.23
N TYR A 40 -9.18 0.07 0.19
CA TYR A 40 -8.63 -0.51 -1.03
C TYR A 40 -8.90 -2.02 -1.04
N PRO A 41 -9.94 -2.49 -1.75
CA PRO A 41 -10.27 -3.91 -1.84
C PRO A 41 -9.25 -4.63 -2.73
N ILE A 42 -8.07 -4.87 -2.19
CA ILE A 42 -6.96 -5.60 -2.82
C ILE A 42 -6.78 -6.96 -2.17
N SER A 43 -6.01 -7.84 -2.81
CA SER A 43 -5.58 -9.08 -2.19
C SER A 43 -4.42 -8.84 -1.21
N ARG A 44 -4.24 -9.76 -0.26
CA ARG A 44 -3.07 -9.72 0.63
C ARG A 44 -1.75 -9.83 -0.14
N ALA A 45 -1.71 -10.64 -1.20
CA ALA A 45 -0.55 -10.77 -2.07
C ALA A 45 -0.21 -9.45 -2.77
N THR A 46 -1.22 -8.70 -3.19
CA THR A 46 -1.04 -7.35 -3.77
C THR A 46 -0.47 -6.39 -2.73
N LEU A 47 -0.93 -6.44 -1.47
CA LEU A 47 -0.32 -5.62 -0.42
C LEU A 47 1.17 -5.96 -0.23
N TYR A 48 1.54 -7.23 -0.17
CA TYR A 48 2.96 -7.62 -0.08
C TYR A 48 3.76 -7.10 -1.28
N LYS A 49 3.22 -7.20 -2.49
CA LYS A 49 3.84 -6.64 -3.69
C LYS A 49 4.10 -5.14 -3.52
N ILE A 50 3.08 -4.38 -3.10
CA ILE A 50 3.18 -2.92 -2.88
C ILE A 50 4.21 -2.58 -1.81
N LEU A 51 4.26 -3.33 -0.70
CA LEU A 51 5.22 -3.10 0.38
C LEU A 51 6.66 -3.39 -0.07
N ASN A 52 6.85 -4.41 -0.90
CA ASN A 52 8.14 -4.78 -1.48
C ASN A 52 8.55 -3.94 -2.69
N THR A 53 7.64 -3.18 -3.30
CA THR A 53 7.99 -2.22 -4.36
C THR A 53 8.82 -1.09 -3.74
N PRO A 54 10.05 -0.82 -4.21
CA PRO A 54 10.86 0.27 -3.68
C PRO A 54 10.20 1.63 -3.94
N ASP A 55 10.45 2.59 -3.05
CA ASP A 55 9.83 3.92 -3.15
C ASP A 55 10.35 4.72 -4.37
N GLU A 56 11.53 4.37 -4.89
CA GLU A 56 12.12 4.92 -6.12
C GLU A 56 11.29 4.60 -7.36
N ASP A 57 10.73 3.39 -7.46
CA ASP A 57 9.85 2.97 -8.56
C ASP A 57 8.48 3.67 -8.53
N LEU A 58 8.14 4.27 -7.39
CA LEU A 58 6.89 5.00 -7.13
C LEU A 58 7.09 6.53 -7.15
N ARG A 59 8.32 7.02 -7.37
CA ARG A 59 8.60 8.45 -7.58
C ARG A 59 8.28 8.86 -9.02
N PHE A 60 7.88 10.12 -9.16
CA PHE A 60 7.44 10.76 -10.39
C PHE A 60 8.36 11.93 -10.72
#